data_AF-A0A6J5WG07-F1
#
_entry.id   AF-A0A6J5WG07-F1
#
_cell.length_a   1.000
_cell.length_b   1.000
_cell.length_c   1.000
_cell.angle_alpha   90.00
_cell.angle_beta   90.00
_cell.angle_gamma   90.00
#
_symmetry.space_group_name_H-M   'P 1'
#
loop_
_entity.id
_entity.type
_entity.pdbx_description
1 polymer ?
#
loop_
_entity_poly.entity_id
_entity_poly.type
_entity_poly.pdbx_seq_one_letter_code
_entity_poly.pdbx_strand_id
1 'polypeptide(L)'
;MGSRFLALSRWVLIVALLLVGLSGETCNAKDNSTKCTSSCGNIHNISYPFRLKHDPKHCGNVKYTLSCENNITLVDIPHSGKYYVQAINYHNQTIRVVDPGLQKNNCSSMPQNFPPFTSIDRVYFVSELLSTPVFYIKCSNPVNSSMYVDTAPCLHINASLVQQKTYSYVKVGVMEVGDLNEGCSAERLALALLSYPKGHNTSYESVHSALMYGFDLRVSWPDEIATICQGQWSSNLKCFPHTIPGT
;
A
#
# COMPACT_ATOMS: atom_id res chain seq x y z
N MET A 1 4.29 89.54 -27.96
CA MET A 1 4.07 88.54 -26.89
C MET A 1 2.57 88.27 -26.86
N GLY A 2 2.03 87.11 -27.19
CA GLY A 2 2.56 85.76 -27.07
C GLY A 2 1.73 85.04 -26.02
N SER A 3 0.65 84.37 -26.45
CA SER A 3 0.05 83.25 -25.72
C SER A 3 -0.77 82.42 -26.70
N ARG A 4 -0.17 81.30 -27.09
CA ARG A 4 -0.72 80.31 -28.00
C ARG A 4 -1.81 79.51 -27.29
N PHE A 5 -2.88 79.27 -28.03
CA PHE A 5 -3.96 78.34 -27.70
C PHE A 5 -3.40 76.95 -27.35
N LEU A 6 -3.72 76.47 -26.15
CA LEU A 6 -3.61 75.04 -25.80
C LEU A 6 -4.88 74.34 -26.26
N ALA A 7 -4.98 74.04 -27.55
CA ALA A 7 -5.90 73.01 -28.04
C ALA A 7 -5.20 71.66 -27.84
N LEU A 8 -5.32 71.11 -26.62
CA LEU A 8 -4.96 69.71 -26.37
C LEU A 8 -5.89 68.83 -27.19
N SER A 9 -5.34 68.40 -28.32
CA SER A 9 -5.97 67.59 -29.35
C SER A 9 -6.78 66.44 -28.74
N ARG A 10 -8.09 66.43 -29.02
CA ARG A 10 -9.05 65.36 -28.69
C ARG A 10 -8.52 63.96 -29.03
N TRP A 11 -7.59 63.84 -29.97
CA TRP A 11 -6.94 62.60 -30.35
C TRP A 11 -6.08 61.98 -29.24
N VAL A 12 -5.44 62.79 -28.38
CA VAL A 12 -4.63 62.29 -27.26
C VAL A 12 -5.52 61.61 -26.20
N LEU A 13 -6.71 62.18 -25.96
CA LEU A 13 -7.69 61.60 -25.04
C LEU A 13 -8.30 60.30 -25.60
N ILE A 14 -8.55 60.22 -26.90
CA ILE A 14 -9.09 59.01 -27.55
C ILE A 14 -8.05 57.88 -27.55
N VAL A 15 -6.77 58.18 -27.80
CA VAL A 15 -5.68 57.18 -27.73
C VAL A 15 -5.45 56.71 -26.30
N ALA A 16 -5.54 57.60 -25.31
CA ALA A 16 -5.48 57.21 -23.90
C ALA A 16 -6.65 56.30 -23.49
N LEU A 17 -7.88 56.60 -23.94
CA LEU A 17 -9.06 55.75 -23.69
C LEU A 17 -8.98 54.37 -24.37
N LEU A 18 -8.41 54.29 -25.56
CA LEU A 18 -8.16 53.01 -26.26
C LEU A 18 -7.05 52.17 -25.60
N LEU A 19 -6.03 52.81 -25.03
CA LEU A 19 -4.97 52.12 -24.27
C LEU A 19 -5.46 51.63 -22.89
N VAL A 20 -6.40 52.35 -22.25
CA VAL A 20 -7.01 51.92 -20.97
C VAL A 20 -8.08 50.85 -21.20
N GLY A 21 -8.76 50.82 -22.36
CA GLY A 21 -9.74 49.80 -22.72
C GLY A 21 -9.16 48.41 -23.06
N LEU A 22 -7.83 48.32 -23.22
CA LEU A 22 -7.10 47.05 -23.41
C LEU A 22 -6.48 46.51 -22.12
N SER A 23 -6.83 47.10 -20.97
CA SER A 23 -6.52 46.53 -19.64
C SER A 23 -7.29 45.23 -19.49
N GLY A 24 -6.60 44.13 -19.76
CA GLY A 24 -7.18 42.81 -19.92
C GLY A 24 -8.21 42.47 -18.86
N GLU A 25 -9.35 41.96 -19.33
CA GLU A 25 -10.05 40.93 -18.59
C GLU A 25 -9.04 39.80 -18.37
N THR A 26 -8.35 39.83 -17.23
CA THR A 26 -7.83 38.60 -16.67
C THR A 26 -9.06 37.78 -16.40
N CYS A 27 -9.35 36.86 -17.32
CA CYS A 27 -10.10 35.67 -16.98
C CYS A 27 -9.36 35.09 -15.78
N ASN A 28 -9.85 35.37 -14.57
CA ASN A 28 -9.68 34.46 -13.47
C ASN A 28 -10.38 33.20 -13.97
N ALA A 29 -9.61 32.31 -14.60
CA ALA A 29 -9.95 30.91 -14.59
C ALA A 29 -10.12 30.60 -13.11
N LYS A 30 -11.37 30.58 -12.67
CA LYS A 30 -11.74 29.89 -11.45
C LYS A 30 -11.28 28.47 -11.75
N ASP A 31 -10.10 28.12 -11.24
CA ASP A 31 -9.49 26.81 -11.43
C ASP A 31 -10.38 25.80 -10.71
N ASN A 32 -11.48 25.45 -11.36
CA ASN A 32 -12.60 24.72 -10.80
C ASN A 32 -12.37 23.21 -10.97
N SER A 33 -11.11 22.80 -10.85
CA SER A 33 -10.69 21.41 -10.76
C SER A 33 -9.27 21.37 -10.18
N THR A 34 -9.12 21.59 -8.88
CA THR A 34 -7.91 21.16 -8.18
C THR A 34 -7.80 19.64 -8.36
N LYS A 35 -7.05 19.21 -9.37
CA LYS A 35 -7.01 17.81 -9.79
C LYS A 35 -6.26 17.03 -8.71
N CYS A 36 -7.00 16.28 -7.91
CA CYS A 36 -6.48 15.44 -6.83
C CYS A 36 -5.96 14.10 -7.36
N THR A 37 -4.97 14.15 -8.24
CA THR A 37 -4.28 12.98 -8.76
C THR A 37 -2.78 13.20 -8.69
N SER A 38 -2.10 12.31 -7.98
CA SER A 38 -0.66 12.33 -7.79
C SER A 38 -0.03 11.02 -8.28
N SER A 39 1.30 11.01 -8.39
CA SER A 39 2.05 9.84 -8.82
C SER A 39 3.38 9.72 -8.09
N CYS A 40 3.85 8.50 -7.86
CA CYS A 40 5.19 8.21 -7.35
C CYS A 40 5.69 6.87 -7.89
N GLY A 41 6.85 6.88 -8.55
CA GLY A 41 7.40 5.68 -9.17
C GLY A 41 6.46 5.06 -10.20
N ASN A 42 6.19 3.78 -10.02
CA ASN A 42 5.30 2.99 -10.89
C ASN A 42 3.81 3.21 -10.59
N ILE A 43 3.47 3.97 -9.54
CA ILE A 43 2.08 4.25 -9.18
C ILE A 43 1.70 5.62 -9.75
N HIS A 44 1.01 5.62 -10.89
CA HIS A 44 0.70 6.85 -11.64
C HIS A 44 -0.64 7.51 -11.29
N ASN A 45 -1.54 6.79 -10.62
CA ASN A 45 -2.89 7.28 -10.30
C ASN A 45 -3.18 7.12 -8.81
N ILE A 46 -2.52 7.93 -7.98
CA ILE A 46 -2.79 8.06 -6.55
C ILE A 46 -3.88 9.12 -6.39
N SER A 47 -5.03 8.70 -5.91
CA SER A 47 -6.23 9.53 -5.75
C SER A 47 -7.04 9.03 -4.56
N TYR A 48 -8.08 9.77 -4.20
CA TYR A 48 -8.96 9.42 -3.09
C TYR A 48 -9.36 7.92 -3.12
N PRO A 49 -9.26 7.19 -1.99
CA PRO A 49 -8.97 7.69 -0.64
C PRO A 49 -7.48 7.89 -0.35
N PHE A 50 -6.59 7.36 -1.17
CA PHE A 50 -5.15 7.48 -1.01
C PHE A 50 -4.66 8.90 -1.29
N ARG A 51 -3.56 9.26 -0.66
CA ARG A 51 -2.84 10.51 -0.91
C ARG A 51 -1.37 10.35 -0.60
N LEU A 52 -0.52 11.10 -1.27
CA LEU A 52 0.87 11.29 -0.84
C LEU A 52 0.91 12.27 0.35
N LYS A 53 1.97 12.16 1.16
CA LYS A 53 2.17 13.03 2.34
C LYS A 53 2.10 14.54 2.00
N HIS A 54 2.60 14.93 0.83
CA HIS A 54 2.65 16.30 0.34
C HIS A 54 1.40 16.75 -0.44
N ASP A 55 0.46 15.83 -0.70
CA ASP A 55 -0.80 16.22 -1.36
C ASP A 55 -1.61 17.15 -0.46
N PRO A 56 -2.39 18.09 -1.05
CA PRO A 56 -3.34 18.89 -0.31
C PRO A 56 -4.26 18.01 0.56
N LYS A 57 -4.61 18.48 1.76
CA LYS A 57 -5.42 17.72 2.72
C LYS A 57 -6.78 17.26 2.17
N HIS A 58 -7.33 17.99 1.19
CA HIS A 58 -8.62 17.66 0.57
C HIS A 58 -8.52 16.56 -0.51
N CYS A 59 -7.31 16.16 -0.93
CA CYS A 59 -7.10 15.22 -2.03
C CYS A 59 -7.07 13.74 -1.62
N GLY A 60 -7.29 13.43 -0.35
CA GLY A 60 -7.39 12.06 0.15
C GLY A 60 -7.63 12.05 1.66
N ASN A 61 -7.66 10.87 2.23
CA ASN A 61 -7.88 10.69 3.67
C ASN A 61 -6.54 10.42 4.37
N VAL A 62 -6.33 11.05 5.53
CA VAL A 62 -5.09 10.95 6.31
C VAL A 62 -4.74 9.50 6.69
N LYS A 63 -5.73 8.64 6.91
CA LYS A 63 -5.54 7.22 7.23
C LYS A 63 -4.94 6.39 6.08
N TYR A 64 -5.00 6.92 4.85
CA TYR A 64 -4.53 6.27 3.62
C TYR A 64 -3.34 7.02 3.03
N THR A 65 -2.58 7.71 3.89
CA THR A 65 -1.40 8.46 3.45
C THR A 65 -0.28 7.49 3.07
N LEU A 66 0.13 7.56 1.80
CA LEU A 66 1.29 6.86 1.25
C LEU A 66 2.52 7.77 1.32
N SER A 67 3.69 7.14 1.46
CA SER A 67 4.99 7.81 1.38
C SER A 67 5.61 7.59 0.01
N CYS A 68 6.42 8.54 -0.43
CA CYS A 68 7.21 8.44 -1.66
C CYS A 68 8.67 8.69 -1.30
N GLU A 69 9.49 7.63 -1.31
CA GLU A 69 10.91 7.71 -0.95
C GLU A 69 11.72 7.17 -2.13
N ASN A 70 12.66 7.96 -2.67
CA ASN A 70 13.50 7.56 -3.82
C ASN A 70 12.71 7.03 -5.02
N ASN A 71 11.59 7.68 -5.35
CA ASN A 71 10.69 7.28 -6.43
C ASN A 71 10.03 5.89 -6.22
N ILE A 72 9.92 5.44 -4.96
CA ILE A 72 9.22 4.22 -4.55
C ILE A 72 8.04 4.62 -3.68
N THR A 73 6.84 4.11 -4.00
CA THR A 73 5.65 4.31 -3.17
C THR A 73 5.64 3.30 -2.02
N LEU A 74 5.42 3.77 -0.80
CA LEU A 74 5.36 2.93 0.40
C LEU A 74 4.05 3.15 1.16
N VAL A 75 3.56 2.05 1.74
CA VAL A 75 2.51 2.08 2.76
C VAL A 75 3.12 1.67 4.10
N ASP A 76 2.80 2.42 5.15
CA ASP A 76 3.18 2.07 6.52
C ASP A 76 1.98 1.44 7.21
N ILE A 77 2.10 0.18 7.60
CA ILE A 77 1.02 -0.58 8.20
C ILE A 77 1.31 -0.73 9.71
N PRO A 78 0.44 -0.20 10.58
CA PRO A 78 0.65 -0.28 12.03
C PRO A 78 0.95 -1.70 12.50
N HIS A 79 1.99 -1.84 13.32
CA HIS A 79 2.50 -3.11 13.89
C HIS A 79 3.12 -4.11 12.90
N SER A 80 3.04 -3.86 11.59
CA SER A 80 3.67 -4.69 10.56
C SER A 80 4.84 -4.02 9.87
N GLY A 81 4.88 -2.69 9.81
CA GLY A 81 5.96 -1.92 9.20
C GLY A 81 5.67 -1.45 7.77
N LYS A 82 6.72 -0.99 7.09
CA LYS A 82 6.63 -0.41 5.76
C LYS A 82 6.69 -1.49 4.67
N TYR A 83 5.82 -1.37 3.67
CA TYR A 83 5.83 -2.21 2.48
C TYR A 83 5.90 -1.38 1.20
N TYR A 84 6.48 -1.96 0.15
CA TYR A 84 6.49 -1.34 -1.19
C TYR A 84 5.18 -1.59 -1.90
N VAL A 85 4.54 -0.52 -2.39
CA VAL A 85 3.29 -0.61 -3.13
C VAL A 85 3.57 -0.95 -4.59
N GLN A 86 3.01 -2.07 -5.05
CA GLN A 86 3.13 -2.53 -6.44
C GLN A 86 1.94 -2.14 -7.30
N ALA A 87 0.73 -2.10 -6.73
CA ALA A 87 -0.48 -1.67 -7.42
C ALA A 87 -1.57 -1.25 -6.44
N ILE A 88 -2.47 -0.39 -6.91
CA ILE A 88 -3.70 -0.01 -6.22
C ILE A 88 -4.85 -0.33 -7.17
N ASN A 89 -5.82 -1.12 -6.70
CA ASN A 89 -7.04 -1.42 -7.43
C ASN A 89 -8.22 -0.77 -6.70
N TYR A 90 -8.70 0.35 -7.26
CA TYR A 90 -9.83 1.08 -6.70
C TYR A 90 -11.14 0.28 -6.79
N HIS A 91 -11.38 -0.42 -7.91
CA HIS A 91 -12.62 -1.18 -8.10
C HIS A 91 -12.74 -2.33 -7.09
N ASN A 92 -11.66 -3.09 -6.89
CA ASN A 92 -11.65 -4.23 -5.97
C ASN A 92 -11.28 -3.84 -4.54
N GLN A 93 -10.97 -2.55 -4.30
CA GLN A 93 -10.52 -2.03 -3.03
C GLN A 93 -9.30 -2.81 -2.47
N THR A 94 -8.31 -3.08 -3.33
CA THR A 94 -7.09 -3.77 -2.92
C THR A 94 -5.85 -2.92 -3.13
N ILE A 95 -4.86 -3.13 -2.27
CA ILE A 95 -3.50 -2.63 -2.46
C ILE A 95 -2.56 -3.82 -2.46
N ARG A 96 -1.81 -3.97 -3.56
CA ARG A 96 -0.80 -5.01 -3.69
C ARG A 96 0.52 -4.50 -3.17
N VAL A 97 1.12 -5.24 -2.26
CA VAL A 97 2.36 -4.84 -1.58
C VAL A 97 3.41 -5.94 -1.59
N VAL A 98 4.68 -5.55 -1.51
CA VAL A 98 5.84 -6.44 -1.40
C VAL A 98 6.65 -6.07 -0.16
N ASP A 99 7.11 -7.08 0.56
CA ASP A 99 7.98 -6.92 1.72
C ASP A 99 9.36 -6.38 1.29
N PRO A 100 9.90 -5.33 1.93
CA PRO A 100 11.17 -4.71 1.54
C PRO A 100 12.40 -5.59 1.79
N GLY A 101 12.30 -6.64 2.61
CA GLY A 101 13.35 -7.63 2.79
C GLY A 101 13.57 -8.52 1.57
N LEU A 102 12.59 -8.58 0.66
CA LEU A 102 12.67 -9.36 -0.57
C LEU A 102 13.37 -8.56 -1.68
N GLN A 103 14.31 -9.20 -2.36
CA GLN A 103 15.15 -8.57 -3.38
C GLN A 103 15.03 -9.30 -4.72
N LYS A 104 14.83 -8.53 -5.78
CA LYS A 104 14.82 -9.05 -7.15
C LYS A 104 16.18 -9.67 -7.47
N ASN A 105 16.16 -10.83 -8.14
CA ASN A 105 17.35 -11.60 -8.52
C ASN A 105 18.19 -12.15 -7.35
N ASN A 106 17.65 -12.16 -6.12
CA ASN A 106 18.31 -12.75 -4.96
C ASN A 106 17.33 -13.69 -4.26
N CYS A 107 17.33 -14.97 -4.65
CA CYS A 107 16.40 -15.95 -4.07
C CYS A 107 16.69 -16.26 -2.59
N SER A 108 17.85 -15.85 -2.07
CA SER A 108 18.19 -15.95 -0.65
C SER A 108 17.59 -14.82 0.20
N SER A 109 17.01 -13.80 -0.43
CA SER A 109 16.36 -12.70 0.30
C SER A 109 15.13 -13.22 1.04
N MET A 110 14.90 -12.72 2.26
CA MET A 110 13.80 -13.14 3.11
C MET A 110 12.92 -11.96 3.51
N PRO A 111 11.62 -12.20 3.76
CA PRO A 111 10.72 -11.18 4.31
C PRO A 111 11.28 -10.63 5.63
N GLN A 112 11.22 -9.31 5.79
CA GLN A 112 11.66 -8.60 6.99
C GLN A 112 10.50 -8.39 7.97
N ASN A 113 9.30 -8.13 7.46
CA ASN A 113 8.16 -7.72 8.26
C ASN A 113 7.29 -8.92 8.66
N PHE A 114 6.58 -8.77 9.77
CA PHE A 114 5.49 -9.68 10.10
C PHE A 114 4.22 -9.25 9.35
N PRO A 115 3.49 -10.16 8.67
CA PRO A 115 2.33 -9.78 7.88
C PRO A 115 1.19 -9.21 8.75
N PRO A 116 0.36 -8.31 8.20
CA PRO A 116 -0.64 -7.55 8.96
C PRO A 116 -1.93 -8.32 9.22
N PHE A 117 -1.83 -9.49 9.86
CA PHE A 117 -3.01 -10.28 10.26
C PHE A 117 -3.81 -9.64 11.40
N THR A 118 -3.17 -8.79 12.23
CA THR A 118 -3.73 -8.24 13.47
C THR A 118 -3.97 -6.74 13.42
N SER A 119 -4.02 -6.12 12.23
CA SER A 119 -4.14 -4.66 12.08
C SER A 119 -5.40 -4.12 12.78
N ILE A 120 -5.18 -3.54 13.96
CA ILE A 120 -6.24 -3.00 14.83
C ILE A 120 -7.03 -1.87 14.14
N ASP A 121 -6.38 -1.18 13.19
CA ASP A 121 -6.93 0.03 12.55
C ASP A 121 -8.00 -0.26 11.47
N ARG A 122 -8.29 -1.53 11.15
CA ARG A 122 -9.31 -1.97 10.14
C ARG A 122 -9.19 -1.37 8.74
N VAL A 123 -8.19 -0.53 8.47
CA VAL A 123 -7.96 0.10 7.15
C VAL A 123 -7.46 -0.93 6.16
N TYR A 124 -6.40 -1.65 6.52
CA TYR A 124 -5.80 -2.70 5.70
C TYR A 124 -5.97 -4.02 6.41
N PHE A 125 -6.48 -5.05 5.75
CA PHE A 125 -6.55 -6.38 6.34
C PHE A 125 -6.26 -7.47 5.31
N VAL A 126 -5.68 -8.56 5.81
CA VAL A 126 -5.41 -9.76 5.02
C VAL A 126 -6.73 -10.50 4.80
N SER A 127 -7.01 -10.86 3.56
CA SER A 127 -8.11 -11.76 3.22
C SER A 127 -7.53 -13.08 2.72
N GLU A 128 -7.97 -14.20 3.30
CA GLU A 128 -7.58 -15.54 2.87
C GLU A 128 -8.01 -15.85 1.43
N LEU A 129 -8.96 -15.08 0.89
CA LEU A 129 -9.38 -15.15 -0.51
C LEU A 129 -8.43 -14.43 -1.48
N LEU A 130 -7.50 -13.62 -0.96
CA LEU A 130 -6.60 -12.79 -1.76
C LEU A 130 -5.14 -13.21 -1.60
N SER A 131 -4.77 -13.68 -0.41
CA SER A 131 -3.38 -13.93 -0.04
C SER A 131 -3.22 -15.26 0.67
N THR A 132 -2.14 -15.98 0.36
CA THR A 132 -1.76 -17.26 0.94
C THR A 132 -0.56 -17.10 1.84
N PRO A 133 -0.60 -17.67 3.07
CA PRO A 133 0.56 -17.67 3.95
C PRO A 133 1.66 -18.59 3.44
N VAL A 134 2.90 -18.16 3.66
CA VAL A 134 4.12 -18.93 3.41
C VAL A 134 4.93 -18.96 4.70
N PHE A 135 5.05 -20.14 5.29
CA PHE A 135 5.79 -20.37 6.52
C PHE A 135 7.20 -20.82 6.20
N TYR A 136 8.20 -20.14 6.74
CA TYR A 136 9.58 -20.61 6.70
C TYR A 136 9.83 -21.51 7.89
N ILE A 137 10.31 -22.72 7.62
CA ILE A 137 10.47 -23.78 8.59
C ILE A 137 11.94 -24.17 8.65
N LYS A 138 12.48 -24.28 9.86
CA LYS A 138 13.79 -24.89 10.10
C LYS A 138 13.61 -26.19 10.83
N CYS A 139 14.39 -27.19 10.44
CA CYS A 139 14.37 -28.51 11.07
C CYS A 139 15.78 -28.97 11.46
N SER A 140 15.87 -29.66 12.58
CA SER A 140 17.12 -30.29 13.05
C SER A 140 17.53 -31.50 12.21
N ASN A 141 16.55 -32.18 11.61
CA ASN A 141 16.72 -33.37 10.79
C ASN A 141 16.06 -33.17 9.41
N PRO A 142 16.51 -33.87 8.36
CA PRO A 142 15.86 -33.80 7.07
C PRO A 142 14.46 -34.39 7.16
N VAL A 143 13.48 -33.72 6.55
CA VAL A 143 12.08 -34.15 6.55
C VAL A 143 11.71 -34.67 5.16
N ASN A 144 11.06 -35.82 5.10
CA ASN A 144 10.46 -36.36 3.89
C ASN A 144 8.94 -36.17 3.94
N SER A 145 8.48 -34.96 3.60
CA SER A 145 7.07 -34.59 3.60
C SER A 145 6.73 -33.82 2.33
N SER A 146 5.67 -34.20 1.64
CA SER A 146 5.17 -33.48 0.45
C SER A 146 4.60 -32.10 0.78
N MET A 147 4.38 -31.78 2.06
CA MET A 147 3.89 -30.48 2.50
C MET A 147 4.98 -29.40 2.53
N TYR A 148 6.25 -29.81 2.52
CA TYR A 148 7.40 -28.93 2.63
C TYR A 148 8.14 -28.84 1.31
N VAL A 149 8.47 -27.61 0.92
CA VAL A 149 9.30 -27.31 -0.23
C VAL A 149 10.71 -27.01 0.26
N ASP A 150 11.70 -27.76 -0.23
CA ASP A 150 13.10 -27.50 0.07
C ASP A 150 13.52 -26.14 -0.48
N THR A 151 14.21 -25.36 0.34
CA THR A 151 14.69 -24.02 0.00
C THR A 151 16.10 -23.99 -0.57
N ALA A 152 16.79 -25.14 -0.59
CA ALA A 152 18.06 -25.28 -1.29
C ALA A 152 17.88 -25.14 -2.82
N PRO A 153 18.87 -24.55 -3.53
CA PRO A 153 20.14 -24.02 -3.03
C PRO A 153 20.06 -22.58 -2.49
N CYS A 154 18.91 -21.92 -2.60
CA CYS A 154 18.77 -20.49 -2.31
C CYS A 154 19.03 -20.13 -0.85
N LEU A 155 18.45 -20.87 0.09
CA LEU A 155 18.72 -20.71 1.52
C LEU A 155 19.66 -21.80 2.00
N HIS A 156 20.80 -21.96 1.33
CA HIS A 156 21.83 -22.84 1.83
C HIS A 156 22.46 -22.21 3.06
N ILE A 157 22.01 -22.63 4.25
CA ILE A 157 22.71 -22.33 5.49
C ILE A 157 24.03 -23.08 5.39
N ASN A 158 25.10 -22.37 4.99
CA ASN A 158 26.45 -22.92 5.04
C ASN A 158 26.65 -23.45 6.46
N ALA A 159 26.81 -24.77 6.57
CA ALA A 159 27.27 -25.44 7.77
C ALA A 159 28.73 -25.02 8.03
N SER A 160 28.96 -23.75 8.34
CA SER A 160 30.28 -23.24 8.68
C SER A 160 30.52 -23.47 10.17
N LEU A 161 31.37 -24.48 10.41
CA LEU A 161 32.28 -24.66 11.55
C LEU A 161 31.75 -25.10 12.91
N VAL A 162 30.45 -25.31 13.12
CA VAL A 162 29.95 -26.02 14.33
C VAL A 162 28.76 -26.92 13.99
N GLN A 163 29.05 -28.15 13.54
CA GLN A 163 28.33 -29.42 13.72
C GLN A 163 26.78 -29.56 13.74
N GLN A 164 25.97 -28.54 13.48
CA GLN A 164 24.51 -28.68 13.34
C GLN A 164 24.08 -28.30 11.93
N LYS A 165 23.92 -29.33 11.09
CA LYS A 165 23.21 -29.20 9.81
C LYS A 165 21.76 -28.85 10.14
N THR A 166 21.30 -27.67 9.75
CA THR A 166 19.89 -27.29 9.81
C THR A 166 19.30 -27.32 8.41
N TYR A 167 18.09 -27.84 8.29
CA TYR A 167 17.39 -27.99 7.03
C TYR A 167 16.30 -26.92 6.94
N SER A 168 16.21 -26.25 5.81
CA SER A 168 15.33 -25.10 5.61
C SER A 168 14.28 -25.43 4.57
N TYR A 169 13.02 -25.24 4.93
CA TYR A 169 11.86 -25.53 4.12
C TYR A 169 10.90 -24.35 4.10
N VAL A 170 9.99 -24.34 3.13
CA VAL A 170 8.77 -23.52 3.20
C VAL A 170 7.53 -24.39 3.09
N LYS A 171 6.48 -24.01 3.82
CA LYS A 171 5.13 -24.54 3.66
C LYS A 171 4.24 -23.44 3.11
N VAL A 172 3.59 -23.72 2.00
CA VAL A 172 2.60 -22.81 1.38
C VAL A 172 1.21 -23.22 1.85
N GLY A 173 0.38 -22.24 2.20
CA GLY A 173 -0.97 -22.48 2.69
C GLY A 173 -1.06 -22.49 4.21
N VAL A 174 -2.29 -22.59 4.71
CA VAL A 174 -2.61 -22.58 6.14
C VAL A 174 -1.82 -23.67 6.86
N MET A 175 -1.29 -23.37 8.05
CA MET A 175 -0.56 -24.31 8.89
C MET A 175 -1.44 -24.74 10.05
N GLU A 176 -1.70 -26.04 10.15
CA GLU A 176 -2.31 -26.65 11.34
C GLU A 176 -1.23 -27.09 12.33
N VAL A 177 -1.57 -27.23 13.61
CA VAL A 177 -0.61 -27.63 14.66
C VAL A 177 0.02 -28.99 14.34
N GLY A 178 -0.76 -29.91 13.75
CA GLY A 178 -0.28 -31.24 13.34
C GLY A 178 0.60 -31.26 12.10
N ASP A 179 0.68 -30.16 11.35
CA ASP A 179 1.48 -30.10 10.13
C ASP A 179 2.99 -29.96 10.40
N LEU A 180 3.37 -29.49 11.60
CA LEU A 180 4.76 -29.23 11.95
C LEU A 180 5.45 -30.51 12.46
N ASN A 181 6.33 -31.09 11.64
CA ASN A 181 7.13 -32.25 12.04
C ASN A 181 7.97 -32.01 13.31
N GLU A 182 8.19 -33.08 14.07
CA GLU A 182 9.05 -33.06 15.27
C GLU A 182 10.47 -32.57 14.94
N GLY A 183 11.00 -31.69 15.81
CA GLY A 183 12.31 -31.08 15.61
C GLY A 183 12.33 -29.96 14.57
N CYS A 184 11.17 -29.52 14.09
CA CYS A 184 11.01 -28.33 13.25
C CYS A 184 10.39 -27.15 14.01
N SER A 185 10.71 -25.94 13.57
CA SER A 185 10.15 -24.67 14.07
C SER A 185 9.77 -23.75 12.91
N ALA A 186 8.66 -23.03 13.05
CA ALA A 186 8.27 -21.96 12.13
C ALA A 186 8.96 -20.65 12.56
N GLU A 187 9.88 -20.16 11.72
CA GLU A 187 10.79 -19.05 12.05
C GLU A 187 10.32 -17.69 11.49
N ARG A 188 9.58 -17.75 10.39
CA ARG A 188 9.02 -16.58 9.69
C ARG A 188 7.69 -16.94 9.05
N LEU A 189 6.87 -15.92 8.86
CA LEU A 189 5.64 -15.97 8.10
C LEU A 189 5.65 -14.85 7.07
N ALA A 190 5.27 -15.15 5.85
CA ALA A 190 5.04 -14.18 4.79
C ALA A 190 3.71 -14.44 4.09
N LEU A 191 3.36 -13.54 3.17
CA LEU A 191 2.19 -13.65 2.32
C LEU A 191 2.60 -13.59 0.85
N ALA A 192 1.96 -14.42 0.05
CA ALA A 192 1.99 -14.35 -1.41
C ALA A 192 0.55 -14.22 -1.94
N LEU A 193 0.37 -13.78 -3.18
CA LEU A 193 -0.94 -13.76 -3.82
C LEU A 193 -1.52 -15.19 -3.93
N LEU A 194 -2.80 -15.38 -3.59
CA LEU A 194 -3.46 -16.70 -3.56
C LEU A 194 -3.33 -17.50 -4.85
N SER A 195 -3.40 -16.85 -6.01
CA SER A 195 -3.34 -17.50 -7.32
C SER A 195 -1.93 -17.96 -7.72
N TYR A 196 -0.93 -17.76 -6.87
CA TYR A 196 0.47 -18.04 -7.14
C TYR A 196 1.09 -18.74 -5.92
N PRO A 197 1.31 -20.07 -5.95
CA PRO A 197 1.89 -20.80 -7.08
C PRO A 197 0.94 -21.83 -7.75
N LYS A 198 1.11 -22.02 -9.06
CA LYS A 198 0.37 -23.05 -9.82
C LYS A 198 0.96 -24.44 -9.56
N GLY A 199 0.33 -25.24 -8.70
CA GLY A 199 0.43 -26.70 -8.73
C GLY A 199 1.16 -27.40 -7.57
N HIS A 200 0.95 -28.71 -7.49
CA HIS A 200 1.40 -29.59 -6.40
C HIS A 200 2.93 -29.83 -6.32
N ASN A 201 3.72 -29.38 -7.29
CA ASN A 201 5.19 -29.48 -7.30
C ASN A 201 5.83 -28.08 -7.41
N THR A 202 5.58 -27.24 -6.42
CA THR A 202 6.14 -25.87 -6.40
C THR A 202 7.59 -25.90 -5.92
N SER A 203 8.54 -25.42 -6.73
CA SER A 203 9.93 -25.21 -6.30
C SER A 203 10.05 -23.96 -5.40
N TYR A 204 11.08 -23.87 -4.56
CA TYR A 204 11.27 -22.66 -3.75
C TYR A 204 11.49 -21.40 -4.62
N GLU A 205 12.11 -21.52 -5.80
CA GLU A 205 12.21 -20.41 -6.74
C GLU A 205 10.83 -19.89 -7.19
N SER A 206 9.87 -20.79 -7.37
CA SER A 206 8.50 -20.44 -7.68
C SER A 206 7.85 -19.76 -6.48
N VAL A 207 8.04 -20.27 -5.25
CA VAL A 207 7.55 -19.61 -4.03
C VAL A 207 8.15 -18.21 -3.87
N HIS A 208 9.47 -18.06 -4.06
CA HIS A 208 10.16 -16.78 -3.97
C HIS A 208 9.67 -15.78 -5.02
N SER A 209 9.44 -16.25 -6.25
CA SER A 209 8.82 -15.43 -7.30
C SER A 209 7.41 -14.96 -6.93
N ALA A 210 6.63 -15.80 -6.25
CA ALA A 210 5.33 -15.44 -5.69
C ALA A 210 5.42 -14.31 -4.68
N LEU A 211 6.35 -14.45 -3.73
CA LEU A 211 6.60 -13.46 -2.69
C LEU A 211 7.08 -12.13 -3.30
N MET A 212 7.91 -12.19 -4.34
CA MET A 212 8.37 -11.01 -5.10
C MET A 212 7.25 -10.33 -5.90
N TYR A 213 6.24 -11.08 -6.37
CA TYR A 213 5.05 -10.49 -6.99
C TYR A 213 4.21 -9.69 -5.97
N GLY A 214 4.25 -10.14 -4.72
CA GLY A 214 3.59 -9.52 -3.58
C GLY A 214 2.27 -10.19 -3.24
N PHE A 215 1.54 -9.55 -2.33
CA PHE A 215 0.26 -10.01 -1.83
C PHE A 215 -0.73 -8.85 -1.76
N ASP A 216 -2.02 -9.17 -1.85
CA ASP A 216 -3.09 -8.19 -1.83
C ASP A 216 -3.63 -8.02 -0.41
N LEU A 217 -3.72 -6.76 0.01
CA LEU A 217 -4.46 -6.34 1.18
C LEU A 217 -5.78 -5.76 0.74
N ARG A 218 -6.86 -6.14 1.42
CA ARG A 218 -8.13 -5.45 1.28
C ARG A 218 -8.06 -4.13 2.03
N VAL A 219 -8.68 -3.12 1.43
CA VAL A 219 -8.69 -1.75 1.91
C VAL A 219 -10.14 -1.39 2.20
N SER A 220 -10.48 -1.19 3.48
CA SER A 220 -11.80 -0.65 3.82
C SER A 220 -11.85 0.80 3.36
N TRP A 221 -12.85 1.20 2.58
CA TRP A 221 -12.96 2.60 2.14
C TRP A 221 -13.43 3.53 3.27
N PRO A 222 -13.22 4.86 3.19
CA PRO A 222 -13.58 5.78 4.27
C PRO A 222 -15.06 5.75 4.67
N ASP A 223 -15.96 5.48 3.72
CA ASP A 223 -17.40 5.31 3.93
C ASP A 223 -17.76 3.98 4.60
N GLU A 224 -16.90 2.97 4.49
CA GLU A 224 -17.07 1.65 5.11
C GLU A 224 -16.55 1.60 6.55
N ILE A 225 -15.58 2.43 6.91
CA ILE A 225 -15.02 2.52 8.29
C ILE A 225 -15.98 3.31 9.20
N ALA A 226 -17.28 3.02 9.16
CA ALA A 226 -18.31 3.87 9.75
C ALA A 226 -17.95 4.40 11.13
N THR A 227 -18.12 5.73 11.23
CA THR A 227 -18.19 6.60 12.40
C THR A 227 -17.67 5.94 13.67
N ILE A 228 -16.50 6.40 14.17
CA ILE A 228 -16.17 6.22 15.57
C ILE A 228 -17.33 6.84 16.34
N CYS A 229 -18.25 6.01 16.81
CA CYS A 229 -19.44 6.43 17.54
C CYS A 229 -18.89 6.99 18.85
N GLN A 230 -18.76 8.33 18.94
CA GLN A 230 -18.03 9.06 19.98
C GLN A 230 -18.61 8.78 21.39
N GLY A 231 -18.28 7.62 21.95
CA GLY A 231 -18.86 7.08 23.18
C GLY A 231 -20.09 6.17 23.00
N GLN A 232 -20.67 6.07 21.80
CA GLN A 232 -21.90 5.30 21.54
C GLN A 232 -21.61 3.84 21.16
N TRP A 233 -22.57 2.94 21.45
CA TRP A 233 -22.50 1.55 21.02
C TRP A 233 -22.66 1.45 19.49
N SER A 234 -21.89 0.58 18.84
CA SER A 234 -21.98 0.36 17.40
C SER A 234 -22.22 -1.11 17.07
N SER A 235 -23.06 -1.37 16.06
CA SER A 235 -23.28 -2.70 15.47
C SER A 235 -23.62 -2.54 14.00
N ASN A 236 -23.04 -3.38 13.13
CA ASN A 236 -23.19 -3.32 11.67
C ASN A 236 -23.04 -1.89 11.10
N LEU A 237 -22.00 -1.17 11.52
CA LEU A 237 -21.70 0.18 11.04
C LEU A 237 -22.77 1.25 11.39
N LYS A 238 -23.73 0.94 12.27
CA LYS A 238 -24.72 1.90 12.82
C LYS A 238 -24.35 2.27 14.24
N CYS A 239 -24.41 3.57 14.56
CA CYS A 239 -24.31 4.06 15.93
C CYS A 239 -25.69 4.02 16.60
N PHE A 240 -25.73 3.52 17.83
CA PHE A 240 -26.93 3.48 18.65
C PHE A 240 -26.87 4.62 19.69
N PRO A 241 -27.93 5.44 19.82
CA PRO A 241 -27.97 6.46 20.84
C PRO A 241 -28.00 5.82 22.24
N HIS A 242 -27.43 6.48 23.24
CA HIS A 242 -27.44 6.00 24.63
C HIS A 242 -28.85 5.95 25.23
N THR A 243 -29.76 6.80 24.74
CA THR A 243 -31.15 6.88 25.18
C THR A 243 -32.04 7.13 23.97
N ILE A 244 -33.20 6.48 23.95
CA ILE A 244 -34.29 6.78 23.02
C ILE A 244 -35.34 7.52 23.85
N PRO A 245 -35.68 8.78 23.55
CA PRO A 245 -36.71 9.50 24.28
C PRO A 245 -38.06 8.77 24.10
N GLY A 246 -38.71 8.46 25.22
CA GLY A 246 -40.06 7.90 25.23
C GLY A 246 -41.08 8.95 24.82
N THR A 247 -42.07 8.54 24.03
CA THR A 247 -43.28 9.31 23.73
C THR A 247 -44.22 9.37 24.92
#